data_AF-A0A6I3W9W2-F1
#
_entry.id   AF-A0A6I3W9W2-F1
#
_cell.length_a   1.000
_cell.length_b   1.000
_cell.length_c   1.000
_cell.angle_alpha   90.00
_cell.angle_beta   90.00
_cell.angle_gamma   90.00
#
_symmetry.space_group_name_H-M   'P 1'
#
loop_
_entity.id
_entity.type
_entity.pdbx_description
1 polymer ?
#
loop_
_entity_poly.entity_id
_entity_poly.type
_entity_poly.pdbx_seq_one_letter_code
_entity_poly.pdbx_strand_id
1 'polypeptide(L)'
;MFRILSTPNVVGGSSVAMAESGGFSNVEDSTLLAGAENKEDAASGSKSQKGAINSAGHKLTLSRRLHDHFLECKMGRHSHVTYRGMAKIEKSEPLMAENLKRGFDLAKAIIQDALQTLTEPSACLKVVEGYIGHGSECNIDTLRKKFLEVEKGVNFYANHPEKVVAVGGEGKASVSYNGCVLEPKEKANIYLNIRSVVDRDVETTASLILHEVSHAYANTSDFYYIKSEADYMWASMYKSGHVDEALLRQAQATAASDIDNKARAIVEGKVPSNYSVSSSGYGMSAADFKAYARMRRFQKDPEERTRAAMSNADTLAYLACALSRSRRDQPDRI
;
A
#
# COMPACT_ATOMS: atom_id res chain seq x y z
N MET A 1 -21.78 -32.44 44.31
CA MET A 1 -22.16 -31.55 45.44
C MET A 1 -20.90 -30.78 45.82
N PHE A 2 -21.06 -29.52 46.23
CA PHE A 2 -20.06 -28.47 46.55
C PHE A 2 -19.57 -27.54 45.42
N ARG A 3 -20.35 -26.46 45.28
CA ARG A 3 -19.90 -25.09 44.98
C ARG A 3 -18.95 -24.60 46.08
N ILE A 4 -17.93 -23.83 45.71
CA ILE A 4 -17.40 -22.74 46.54
C ILE A 4 -17.17 -21.54 45.62
N LEU A 5 -17.92 -20.47 45.90
CA LEU A 5 -17.68 -19.10 45.44
C LEU A 5 -16.60 -18.48 46.35
N SER A 6 -15.72 -17.65 45.80
CA SER A 6 -15.11 -16.52 46.50
C SER A 6 -14.59 -15.49 45.51
N THR A 7 -14.89 -14.23 45.82
CA THR A 7 -14.55 -12.99 45.12
C THR A 7 -13.06 -12.64 45.23
N PRO A 8 -12.61 -11.57 44.53
CA PRO A 8 -12.19 -10.41 45.32
C PRO A 8 -12.70 -9.07 44.80
N ASN A 9 -12.47 -8.06 45.63
CA ASN A 9 -13.12 -6.77 45.70
C ASN A 9 -12.06 -5.65 45.53
N VAL A 10 -12.46 -4.55 44.90
CA VAL A 10 -11.98 -3.15 45.03
C VAL A 10 -10.57 -2.77 44.50
N VAL A 11 -10.49 -1.75 43.62
CA VAL A 11 -10.05 -0.34 43.88
C VAL A 11 -9.64 0.37 42.57
N GLY A 12 -10.40 1.42 42.23
CA GLY A 12 -9.92 2.78 41.93
C GLY A 12 -9.21 3.08 40.60
N GLY A 13 -9.62 4.17 39.93
CA GLY A 13 -8.70 4.93 39.08
C GLY A 13 -9.31 5.67 37.88
N SER A 14 -9.73 6.91 38.13
CA SER A 14 -9.75 8.08 37.23
C SER A 14 -10.34 7.98 35.81
N SER A 15 -11.50 8.63 35.66
CA SER A 15 -11.95 9.23 34.41
C SER A 15 -11.10 10.47 34.08
N VAL A 16 -10.52 10.52 32.89
CA VAL A 16 -10.03 11.77 32.29
C VAL A 16 -10.88 12.04 31.06
N ALA A 17 -11.71 13.08 31.15
CA ALA A 17 -12.38 13.70 30.03
C ALA A 17 -11.33 14.36 29.13
N MET A 18 -11.32 13.99 27.84
CA MET A 18 -10.56 14.70 26.81
C MET A 18 -11.54 15.45 25.92
N ALA A 19 -11.23 16.73 25.79
CA ALA A 19 -12.07 17.78 25.25
C ALA A 19 -12.40 17.60 23.76
N GLU A 20 -13.66 17.85 23.45
CA GLU A 20 -14.14 18.13 22.09
C GLU A 20 -13.49 19.41 21.58
N SER A 21 -12.80 19.33 20.44
CA SER A 21 -12.33 20.50 19.71
C SER A 21 -13.12 20.64 18.41
N GLY A 22 -13.94 21.69 18.40
CA GLY A 22 -14.06 22.65 17.31
C GLY A 22 -14.50 22.12 15.95
N GLY A 23 -15.79 22.31 15.67
CA GLY A 23 -16.31 22.28 14.31
C GLY A 23 -15.69 23.37 13.42
N PHE A 24 -15.57 23.06 12.14
CA PHE A 24 -15.44 24.06 11.09
C PHE A 24 -16.60 23.93 10.11
N SER A 25 -17.31 25.04 10.01
CA SER A 25 -18.43 25.34 9.14
C SER A 25 -18.03 25.36 7.67
N ASN A 26 -18.93 24.85 6.85
CA ASN A 26 -19.01 25.12 5.41
C ASN A 26 -18.99 26.62 5.11
N VAL A 27 -18.24 27.02 4.09
CA VAL A 27 -18.52 28.24 3.32
C VAL A 27 -18.50 27.86 1.85
N GLU A 28 -19.64 28.10 1.21
CA GLU A 28 -19.92 27.92 -0.20
C GLU A 28 -19.23 28.98 -1.08
N ASP A 29 -19.08 28.61 -2.35
CA ASP A 29 -19.13 29.42 -3.57
C ASP A 29 -18.59 30.86 -3.60
N SER A 30 -17.65 31.08 -4.52
CA SER A 30 -17.85 32.13 -5.53
C SER A 30 -17.20 31.75 -6.86
N THR A 31 -18.02 31.84 -7.90
CA THR A 31 -17.69 31.78 -9.32
C THR A 31 -17.35 33.19 -9.84
N LEU A 32 -16.77 33.22 -11.04
CA LEU A 32 -16.56 34.36 -11.97
C LEU A 32 -15.24 35.15 -11.84
N LEU A 33 -14.35 34.99 -12.83
CA LEU A 33 -14.32 35.90 -13.99
C LEU A 33 -13.31 35.43 -15.05
N ALA A 34 -13.76 35.49 -16.29
CA ALA A 34 -13.00 35.23 -17.50
C ALA A 34 -12.31 36.51 -18.02
N GLY A 35 -11.27 36.31 -18.83
CA GLY A 35 -10.94 37.20 -19.94
C GLY A 35 -9.67 38.04 -19.80
N ALA A 36 -8.63 37.66 -20.56
CA ALA A 36 -7.82 38.59 -21.34
C ALA A 36 -6.93 37.80 -22.33
N GLU A 37 -7.25 37.93 -23.62
CA GLU A 37 -6.39 37.62 -24.76
C GLU A 37 -5.32 38.73 -24.92
N ASN A 38 -4.11 38.39 -25.38
CA ASN A 38 -3.59 38.82 -26.69
C ASN A 38 -2.10 38.48 -26.94
N LYS A 39 -1.89 37.88 -28.12
CA LYS A 39 -0.92 38.18 -29.21
C LYS A 39 0.60 37.95 -29.11
N GLU A 40 1.02 37.13 -30.09
CA GLU A 40 2.04 37.34 -31.15
C GLU A 40 3.54 37.07 -30.88
N ASP A 41 4.00 36.04 -31.61
CA ASP A 41 5.16 35.95 -32.51
C ASP A 41 6.59 36.24 -32.02
N ALA A 42 7.45 35.21 -32.14
CA ALA A 42 8.66 35.28 -32.98
C ALA A 42 9.39 33.93 -33.09
N ALA A 43 9.72 33.55 -34.32
CA ALA A 43 10.53 32.41 -34.70
C ALA A 43 12.04 32.70 -34.61
N SER A 44 12.84 31.66 -34.28
CA SER A 44 14.29 31.50 -34.54
C SER A 44 14.76 30.32 -33.68
N GLY A 45 15.52 29.31 -34.09
CA GLY A 45 16.34 29.03 -35.25
C GLY A 45 17.15 27.77 -34.90
N SER A 46 17.42 26.92 -35.88
CA SER A 46 18.06 25.61 -35.73
C SER A 46 19.46 25.67 -35.10
N LYS A 47 19.85 24.62 -34.34
CA LYS A 47 21.14 23.94 -34.55
C LYS A 47 21.17 22.56 -33.90
N SER A 48 21.31 21.57 -34.77
CA SER A 48 21.67 20.18 -34.46
C SER A 48 23.09 20.12 -33.90
N GLN A 49 23.26 19.49 -32.74
CA GLN A 49 24.51 18.83 -32.38
C GLN A 49 24.18 17.45 -31.80
N LYS A 50 24.51 16.43 -32.60
CA LYS A 50 24.67 15.04 -32.21
C LYS A 50 25.78 14.92 -31.16
N GLY A 51 25.56 14.05 -30.18
CA GLY A 51 26.65 13.31 -29.52
C GLY A 51 26.82 13.61 -28.03
N ALA A 52 25.99 12.99 -27.19
CA ALA A 52 26.41 12.50 -25.88
C ALA A 52 25.36 11.51 -25.36
N ILE A 53 25.71 10.22 -25.39
CA ILE A 53 25.05 9.19 -24.57
C ILE A 53 25.38 9.55 -23.13
N ASN A 54 24.48 10.28 -22.47
CA ASN A 54 24.59 10.60 -21.06
C ASN A 54 23.32 10.11 -20.36
N SER A 55 23.53 9.22 -19.39
CA SER A 55 22.59 8.78 -18.37
C SER A 55 21.52 9.82 -18.07
N ALA A 56 20.33 9.64 -18.64
CA ALA A 56 19.22 10.56 -18.51
C ALA A 56 18.56 10.41 -17.14
N GLY A 57 19.21 10.91 -16.09
CA GLY A 57 18.54 11.25 -14.85
C GLY A 57 17.46 12.29 -15.17
N HIS A 58 16.20 11.85 -15.23
CA HIS A 58 15.07 12.72 -15.50
C HIS A 58 14.99 13.76 -14.38
N LYS A 59 15.43 14.99 -14.65
CA LYS A 59 15.30 16.10 -13.72
C LYS A 59 13.82 16.48 -13.65
N LEU A 60 13.16 16.11 -12.55
CA LEU A 60 11.85 16.69 -12.18
C LEU A 60 11.87 18.20 -12.37
N THR A 61 10.88 18.73 -13.11
CA THR A 61 10.75 20.17 -13.32
C THR A 61 10.55 20.89 -11.99
N LEU A 62 11.02 22.14 -11.90
CA LEU A 62 10.82 22.98 -10.70
C LEU A 62 9.32 23.09 -10.34
N SER A 63 8.45 23.18 -11.35
CA SER A 63 6.99 23.21 -11.18
C SER A 63 6.45 21.96 -10.50
N ARG A 64 6.94 20.76 -10.86
CA ARG A 64 6.48 19.51 -10.24
C ARG A 64 6.94 19.39 -8.79
N ARG A 65 8.18 19.80 -8.49
CA ARG A 65 8.69 19.80 -7.10
C ARG A 65 7.89 20.74 -6.20
N LEU A 66 7.51 21.90 -6.72
CA LEU A 66 6.64 22.83 -5.99
C LEU A 66 5.26 22.23 -5.76
N HIS A 67 4.65 21.61 -6.78
CA HIS A 67 3.37 20.90 -6.66
C HIS A 67 3.41 19.82 -5.57
N ASP A 68 4.41 18.94 -5.60
CA ASP A 68 4.57 17.88 -4.60
C ASP A 68 4.77 18.46 -3.19
N HIS A 69 5.54 19.55 -3.05
CA HIS A 69 5.71 20.25 -1.78
C HIS A 69 4.39 20.83 -1.25
N PHE A 70 3.60 21.49 -2.10
CA PHE A 70 2.29 22.02 -1.69
C PHE A 70 1.34 20.91 -1.25
N LEU A 71 1.31 19.79 -1.95
CA LEU A 71 0.51 18.63 -1.55
C LEU A 71 0.93 18.09 -0.19
N GLU A 72 2.23 17.90 0.02
CA GLU A 72 2.76 17.43 1.29
C GLU A 72 2.42 18.37 2.45
N CYS A 73 2.55 19.69 2.25
CA CYS A 73 2.17 20.69 3.24
C CYS A 73 0.67 20.64 3.53
N LYS A 74 -0.16 20.59 2.49
CA LYS A 74 -1.62 20.47 2.61
C LYS A 74 -2.04 19.21 3.38
N MET A 75 -1.32 18.11 3.20
CA MET A 75 -1.59 16.84 3.89
C MET A 75 -0.86 16.71 5.23
N GLY A 76 -0.11 17.72 5.68
CA GLY A 76 0.65 17.67 6.93
C GLY A 76 1.79 16.65 6.92
N ARG A 77 2.30 16.26 5.75
CA ARG A 77 3.32 15.21 5.57
C ARG A 77 4.69 15.73 5.19
N HIS A 78 4.82 17.03 4.92
CA HIS A 78 6.10 17.61 4.48
C HIS A 78 7.25 17.36 5.48
N SER A 79 6.98 17.49 6.78
CA SER A 79 7.95 17.24 7.85
C SER A 79 8.44 15.79 7.92
N HIS A 80 7.71 14.85 7.31
CA HIS A 80 8.07 13.43 7.30
C HIS A 80 9.08 13.11 6.20
N VAL A 81 9.21 13.96 5.17
CA VAL A 81 10.11 13.70 4.04
C VAL A 81 11.57 13.81 4.47
N THR A 82 12.34 12.78 4.14
CA THR A 82 13.76 12.66 4.53
C THR A 82 14.64 12.73 3.30
N TYR A 83 14.40 11.87 2.32
CA TYR A 83 15.18 11.83 1.08
C TYR A 83 14.26 11.75 -0.14
N ARG A 84 14.68 12.39 -1.23
CA ARG A 84 13.96 12.33 -2.51
C ARG A 84 14.86 11.74 -3.58
N GLY A 85 14.34 10.70 -4.23
CA GLY A 85 14.98 9.96 -5.29
C GLY A 85 16.02 8.97 -4.78
N MET A 86 16.13 7.84 -5.48
CA MET A 86 17.08 6.77 -5.12
C MET A 86 18.52 7.25 -5.00
N ALA A 87 18.97 8.23 -5.77
CA ALA A 87 20.34 8.74 -5.67
C ALA A 87 20.66 9.35 -4.30
N LYS A 88 19.70 10.03 -3.66
CA LYS A 88 19.88 10.56 -2.29
C LYS A 88 19.73 9.46 -1.25
N ILE A 89 18.79 8.55 -1.46
CA ILE A 89 18.57 7.39 -0.57
C ILE A 89 19.84 6.53 -0.54
N GLU A 90 20.41 6.20 -1.69
CA GLU A 90 21.64 5.37 -1.80
C GLU A 90 22.84 5.99 -1.10
N LYS A 91 22.95 7.32 -1.11
CA LYS A 91 24.04 8.03 -0.41
C LYS A 91 23.88 8.00 1.11
N SER A 92 22.65 8.11 1.62
CA SER A 92 22.38 8.32 3.05
C SER A 92 21.90 7.06 3.78
N GLU A 93 21.21 6.18 3.09
CA GLU A 93 20.58 4.94 3.57
C GLU A 93 20.84 3.80 2.57
N PRO A 94 22.09 3.33 2.43
CA PRO A 94 22.46 2.36 1.40
C PRO A 94 21.70 1.04 1.52
N LEU A 95 21.41 0.58 2.74
CA LEU A 95 20.61 -0.63 2.98
C LEU A 95 19.18 -0.49 2.47
N MET A 96 18.54 0.67 2.72
CA MET A 96 17.21 0.95 2.16
C MET A 96 17.27 0.93 0.64
N ALA A 97 18.28 1.56 0.04
CA ALA A 97 18.41 1.61 -1.41
C ALA A 97 18.60 0.22 -2.03
N GLU A 98 19.40 -0.66 -1.42
CA GLU A 98 19.56 -2.05 -1.84
C GLU A 98 18.23 -2.80 -1.76
N ASN A 99 17.53 -2.72 -0.62
CA ASN A 99 16.23 -3.37 -0.43
C ASN A 99 15.18 -2.87 -1.43
N LEU A 100 15.15 -1.57 -1.73
CA LEU A 100 14.25 -1.01 -2.74
C LEU A 100 14.56 -1.53 -4.14
N LYS A 101 15.84 -1.56 -4.56
CA LYS A 101 16.25 -2.08 -5.88
C LYS A 101 15.79 -3.53 -6.03
N ARG A 102 16.15 -4.37 -5.05
CA ARG A 102 15.75 -5.80 -5.02
C ARG A 102 14.23 -5.97 -4.93
N GLY A 103 13.55 -5.11 -4.17
CA GLY A 103 12.09 -5.11 -4.03
C GLY A 103 11.37 -4.75 -5.33
N PHE A 104 11.85 -3.77 -6.09
CA PHE A 104 11.30 -3.43 -7.41
C PHE A 104 11.53 -4.55 -8.43
N ASP A 105 12.73 -5.14 -8.46
CA ASP A 105 13.04 -6.27 -9.34
C ASP A 105 12.13 -7.47 -9.03
N LEU A 106 11.94 -7.79 -7.75
CA LEU A 106 11.05 -8.87 -7.32
C LEU A 106 9.57 -8.54 -7.57
N ALA A 107 9.11 -7.32 -7.32
CA ALA A 107 7.75 -6.89 -7.62
C ALA A 107 7.44 -7.03 -9.12
N LYS A 108 8.40 -6.69 -9.98
CA LYS A 108 8.30 -6.90 -11.43
C LYS A 108 8.18 -8.38 -11.79
N ALA A 109 9.02 -9.24 -11.22
CA ALA A 109 8.93 -10.69 -11.45
C ALA A 109 7.57 -11.24 -10.98
N ILE A 110 7.13 -10.87 -9.79
CA ILE A 110 5.84 -11.31 -9.21
C ILE A 110 4.67 -10.93 -10.12
N ILE A 111 4.59 -9.67 -10.58
CA ILE A 111 3.45 -9.23 -11.39
C ILE A 111 3.46 -9.89 -12.78
N GLN A 112 4.63 -10.14 -13.35
CA GLN A 112 4.78 -10.84 -14.63
C GLN A 112 4.36 -12.31 -14.52
N ASP A 113 4.81 -13.01 -13.48
CA ASP A 113 4.38 -14.37 -13.20
C ASP A 113 2.86 -14.43 -12.99
N ALA A 114 2.31 -13.49 -12.20
CA ALA A 114 0.88 -13.43 -11.93
C ALA A 114 0.06 -13.21 -13.22
N LEU A 115 0.47 -12.26 -14.08
CA LEU A 115 -0.15 -12.03 -15.37
C LEU A 115 -0.11 -13.27 -16.26
N GLN A 116 1.01 -13.99 -16.27
CA GLN A 116 1.14 -15.20 -17.06
C GLN A 116 0.29 -16.34 -16.48
N THR A 117 0.21 -16.48 -15.16
CA THR A 117 -0.67 -17.45 -14.49
C THR A 117 -2.15 -17.20 -14.81
N LEU A 118 -2.57 -15.94 -14.93
CA LEU A 118 -3.94 -15.58 -15.30
C LEU A 118 -4.29 -15.89 -16.78
N THR A 119 -3.32 -16.26 -17.62
CA THR A 119 -3.61 -16.70 -19.01
C THR A 119 -4.20 -18.11 -19.08
N GLU A 120 -4.10 -18.89 -18.00
CA GLU A 120 -4.65 -20.23 -17.87
C GLU A 120 -5.64 -20.30 -16.69
N PRO A 121 -6.87 -19.79 -16.85
CA PRO A 121 -7.86 -19.63 -15.76
C PRO A 121 -8.05 -20.87 -14.88
N SER A 122 -8.06 -22.06 -15.47
CA SER A 122 -8.25 -23.32 -14.74
C SER A 122 -7.14 -23.61 -13.73
N ALA A 123 -5.92 -23.14 -13.97
CA ALA A 123 -4.77 -23.36 -13.10
C ALA A 123 -4.78 -22.43 -11.87
N CYS A 124 -5.44 -21.27 -11.98
CA CYS A 124 -5.37 -20.22 -10.97
C CYS A 124 -6.68 -19.98 -10.21
N LEU A 125 -7.79 -20.60 -10.65
CA LEU A 125 -9.13 -20.34 -10.13
C LEU A 125 -9.21 -20.45 -8.59
N LYS A 126 -8.68 -21.52 -8.00
CA LYS A 126 -8.69 -21.72 -6.54
C LYS A 126 -7.94 -20.63 -5.77
N VAL A 127 -6.83 -20.14 -6.33
CA VAL A 127 -6.04 -19.06 -5.72
C VAL A 127 -6.84 -17.77 -5.80
N VAL A 128 -7.37 -17.44 -6.98
CA VAL A 128 -8.18 -16.24 -7.20
C VAL A 128 -9.41 -16.23 -6.28
N GLU A 129 -10.19 -17.32 -6.24
CA GLU A 129 -11.38 -17.44 -5.38
C GLU A 129 -11.07 -17.25 -3.89
N GLY A 130 -9.87 -17.65 -3.44
CA GLY A 130 -9.41 -17.41 -2.07
C GLY A 130 -9.20 -15.94 -1.72
N TYR A 131 -9.00 -15.07 -2.71
CA TYR A 131 -8.70 -13.65 -2.52
C TYR A 131 -9.85 -12.72 -2.90
N ILE A 132 -10.66 -13.10 -3.88
CA ILE A 132 -11.73 -12.25 -4.41
C ILE A 132 -13.13 -12.84 -4.22
N GLY A 133 -13.25 -14.06 -3.71
CA GLY A 133 -14.53 -14.77 -3.56
C GLY A 133 -14.96 -15.49 -4.84
N HIS A 134 -16.12 -16.15 -4.78
CA HIS A 134 -16.66 -16.91 -5.90
C HIS A 134 -17.20 -15.95 -6.97
N GLY A 135 -16.78 -16.10 -8.22
CA GLY A 135 -17.31 -15.27 -9.30
C GLY A 135 -16.68 -15.57 -10.67
N SER A 136 -17.51 -15.39 -11.70
CA SER A 136 -17.31 -15.75 -13.12
C SER A 136 -15.99 -15.30 -13.75
N GLU A 137 -15.65 -15.86 -14.91
CA GLU A 137 -14.52 -15.48 -15.79
C GLU A 137 -14.32 -13.96 -15.96
N CYS A 138 -15.39 -13.16 -15.91
CA CYS A 138 -15.35 -11.68 -15.93
C CYS A 138 -14.42 -11.05 -14.87
N ASN A 139 -14.24 -11.72 -13.73
CA ASN A 139 -13.33 -11.27 -12.67
C ASN A 139 -11.86 -11.42 -13.08
N ILE A 140 -11.52 -12.48 -13.83
CA ILE A 140 -10.14 -12.75 -14.27
C ILE A 140 -9.69 -11.69 -15.27
N ASP A 141 -10.54 -11.33 -16.23
CA ASP A 141 -10.21 -10.26 -17.19
C ASP A 141 -10.04 -8.90 -16.51
N THR A 142 -10.90 -8.60 -15.53
CA THR A 142 -10.78 -7.37 -14.74
C THR A 142 -9.48 -7.36 -13.92
N LEU A 143 -9.13 -8.51 -13.32
CA LEU A 143 -7.90 -8.65 -12.56
C LEU A 143 -6.67 -8.50 -13.45
N ARG A 144 -6.67 -9.14 -14.62
CA ARG A 144 -5.59 -9.02 -15.62
C ARG A 144 -5.38 -7.57 -16.05
N LYS A 145 -6.46 -6.82 -16.32
CA LYS A 145 -6.36 -5.38 -16.64
C LYS A 145 -5.73 -4.59 -15.49
N LYS A 146 -6.14 -4.83 -14.25
CA LYS A 146 -5.53 -4.18 -13.08
C LYS A 146 -4.05 -4.54 -12.91
N PHE A 147 -3.68 -5.81 -13.09
CA PHE A 147 -2.29 -6.22 -13.02
C PHE A 147 -1.41 -5.66 -14.14
N LEU A 148 -1.94 -5.46 -15.34
CA LEU A 148 -1.24 -4.74 -16.41
C LEU A 148 -0.97 -3.27 -16.02
N GLU A 149 -1.92 -2.60 -15.38
CA GLU A 149 -1.70 -1.23 -14.88
C GLU A 149 -0.67 -1.22 -13.73
N VAL A 150 -0.71 -2.20 -12.82
CA VAL A 150 0.32 -2.35 -11.79
C VAL A 150 1.69 -2.60 -12.42
N GLU A 151 1.81 -3.48 -13.42
CA GLU A 151 3.07 -3.74 -14.14
C GLU A 151 3.61 -2.46 -14.79
N LYS A 152 2.74 -1.69 -15.47
CA LYS A 152 3.08 -0.37 -16.02
C LYS A 152 3.62 0.56 -14.94
N GLY A 153 2.99 0.59 -13.77
CA GLY A 153 3.42 1.40 -12.64
C GLY A 153 4.77 0.96 -12.05
N VAL A 154 4.98 -0.34 -11.84
CA VAL A 154 6.26 -0.90 -11.36
C VAL A 154 7.38 -0.56 -12.33
N ASN A 155 7.17 -0.78 -13.63
CA ASN A 155 8.15 -0.41 -14.66
C ASN A 155 8.39 1.10 -14.69
N PHE A 156 7.37 1.93 -14.47
CA PHE A 156 7.56 3.37 -14.38
C PHE A 156 8.50 3.75 -13.24
N TYR A 157 8.25 3.31 -12.01
CA TYR A 157 9.08 3.68 -10.86
C TYR A 157 10.50 3.11 -10.93
N ALA A 158 10.67 1.90 -11.47
CA ALA A 158 11.99 1.33 -11.73
C ALA A 158 12.83 2.20 -12.67
N ASN A 159 12.19 2.83 -13.66
CA ASN A 159 12.85 3.73 -14.63
C ASN A 159 12.87 5.21 -14.22
N HIS A 160 12.13 5.59 -13.17
CA HIS A 160 12.04 6.96 -12.65
C HIS A 160 12.40 6.98 -11.16
N PRO A 161 13.64 6.63 -10.80
CA PRO A 161 14.08 6.52 -9.41
C PRO A 161 13.92 7.83 -8.63
N GLU A 162 13.83 8.98 -9.29
CA GLU A 162 13.56 10.28 -8.66
C GLU A 162 12.16 10.42 -8.07
N LYS A 163 11.23 9.53 -8.42
CA LYS A 163 9.85 9.48 -7.91
C LYS A 163 9.68 8.72 -6.59
N VAL A 164 10.74 8.05 -6.14
CA VAL A 164 10.75 7.36 -4.85
C VAL A 164 11.15 8.34 -3.75
N VAL A 165 10.33 8.46 -2.72
CA VAL A 165 10.56 9.35 -1.58
C VAL A 165 10.65 8.54 -0.31
N ALA A 166 11.75 8.70 0.43
CA ALA A 166 11.92 8.11 1.75
C ALA A 166 11.37 9.06 2.82
N VAL A 167 10.57 8.50 3.74
CA VAL A 167 9.97 9.25 4.86
C VAL A 167 10.34 8.64 6.21
N GLY A 168 10.36 9.46 7.26
CA GLY A 168 10.73 9.05 8.61
C GLY A 168 12.23 8.89 8.80
N GLY A 169 12.65 8.00 9.70
CA GLY A 169 14.07 7.82 10.06
C GLY A 169 14.50 8.67 11.26
N GLU A 170 15.80 8.65 11.55
CA GLU A 170 16.37 9.35 12.70
C GLU A 170 16.19 10.87 12.59
N GLY A 171 15.81 11.53 13.69
CA GLY A 171 15.60 12.99 13.74
C GLY A 171 14.36 13.49 12.98
N LYS A 172 13.49 12.60 12.50
CA LYS A 172 12.25 12.94 11.79
C LYS A 172 11.02 12.61 12.63
N ALA A 173 9.90 13.27 12.31
CA ALA A 173 8.62 12.97 12.94
C ALA A 173 8.25 11.49 12.71
N SER A 174 7.66 10.87 13.73
CA SER A 174 7.22 9.48 13.65
C SER A 174 6.16 9.31 12.57
N VAL A 175 6.37 8.35 11.68
CA VAL A 175 5.45 8.03 10.58
C VAL A 175 4.68 6.76 10.94
N SER A 176 3.34 6.85 10.97
CA SER A 176 2.45 5.74 11.34
C SER A 176 2.09 4.80 10.18
N TYR A 177 2.45 5.16 8.95
CA TYR A 177 2.18 4.38 7.75
C TYR A 177 3.45 3.73 7.19
N ASN A 178 3.29 2.62 6.47
CA ASN A 178 4.40 1.89 5.82
C ASN A 178 4.77 2.52 4.47
N GLY A 179 3.77 2.91 3.71
CA GLY A 179 3.89 3.68 2.49
C GLY A 179 2.66 4.55 2.29
N CYS A 180 2.71 5.41 1.29
CA CYS A 180 1.52 6.02 0.72
C CYS A 180 1.80 6.60 -0.67
N VAL A 181 0.71 6.85 -1.40
CA VAL A 181 0.67 7.76 -2.53
C VAL A 181 -0.25 8.94 -2.18
N LEU A 182 0.24 10.18 -2.29
CA LEU A 182 -0.54 11.37 -1.89
C LEU A 182 -1.63 11.74 -2.88
N GLU A 183 -1.43 11.42 -4.16
CA GLU A 183 -2.42 11.57 -5.22
C GLU A 183 -2.53 10.22 -5.95
N PRO A 184 -3.71 9.57 -5.99
CA PRO A 184 -3.92 8.33 -6.74
C PRO A 184 -3.99 8.64 -8.26
N LYS A 185 -2.86 9.10 -8.79
CA LYS A 185 -2.66 9.45 -10.19
C LYS A 185 -1.38 8.80 -10.67
N GLU A 186 -1.39 8.39 -11.93
CA GLU A 186 -0.19 7.87 -12.57
C GLU A 186 0.98 8.86 -12.41
N LYS A 187 2.19 8.32 -12.24
CA LYS A 187 3.44 9.10 -12.14
C LYS A 187 3.52 10.03 -10.93
N ALA A 188 2.65 9.88 -9.93
CA ALA A 188 2.81 10.47 -8.61
C ALA A 188 4.11 9.99 -7.94
N ASN A 189 4.47 10.58 -6.81
CA ASN A 189 5.56 10.05 -5.99
C ASN A 189 5.02 8.93 -5.11
N ILE A 190 5.82 7.90 -4.89
CA ILE A 190 5.58 6.91 -3.85
C ILE A 190 6.41 7.28 -2.62
N TYR A 191 5.79 7.29 -1.45
CA TYR A 191 6.42 7.63 -0.19
C TYR A 191 6.54 6.35 0.61
N LEU A 192 7.78 5.94 0.90
CA LEU A 192 8.06 4.69 1.61
C LEU A 192 8.77 5.01 2.92
N ASN A 193 8.27 4.45 4.02
CA ASN A 193 8.86 4.62 5.33
C ASN A 193 10.19 3.87 5.39
N ILE A 194 11.26 4.56 5.80
CA ILE A 194 12.60 3.98 5.88
C ILE A 194 12.59 2.69 6.69
N ARG A 195 11.95 2.67 7.86
CA ARG A 195 11.89 1.49 8.74
C ARG A 195 11.15 0.33 8.07
N SER A 196 10.01 0.63 7.45
CA SER A 196 9.20 -0.39 6.77
C SER A 196 9.92 -1.04 5.58
N VAL A 197 10.99 -0.44 5.05
CA VAL A 197 11.77 -0.99 3.94
C VAL A 197 13.08 -1.64 4.44
N VAL A 198 13.77 -1.01 5.39
CA VAL A 198 15.04 -1.51 5.92
C VAL A 198 14.84 -2.76 6.76
N ASP A 199 13.80 -2.76 7.59
CA ASP A 199 13.66 -3.78 8.62
C ASP A 199 12.85 -5.00 8.18
N ARG A 200 12.36 -4.99 6.93
CA ARG A 200 11.56 -6.07 6.33
C ARG A 200 12.38 -6.83 5.30
N ASP A 201 12.00 -8.08 5.05
CA ASP A 201 12.56 -8.84 3.94
C ASP A 201 12.15 -8.26 2.56
N VAL A 202 12.85 -8.71 1.54
CA VAL A 202 12.66 -8.22 0.16
C VAL A 202 11.29 -8.59 -0.40
N GLU A 203 10.70 -9.73 -0.01
CA GLU A 203 9.37 -10.13 -0.48
C GLU A 203 8.29 -9.23 0.09
N THR A 204 8.38 -8.90 1.39
CA THR A 204 7.47 -7.96 2.03
C THR A 204 7.64 -6.53 1.47
N THR A 205 8.88 -6.13 1.14
CA THR A 205 9.14 -4.85 0.45
C THR A 205 8.53 -4.84 -0.96
N ALA A 206 8.64 -5.94 -1.71
CA ALA A 206 8.02 -6.07 -3.02
C ALA A 206 6.48 -6.01 -2.93
N SER A 207 5.88 -6.66 -1.93
CA SER A 207 4.43 -6.55 -1.67
C SER A 207 4.01 -5.12 -1.35
N LEU A 208 4.76 -4.40 -0.51
CA LEU A 208 4.52 -2.98 -0.22
C LEU A 208 4.59 -2.13 -1.51
N ILE A 209 5.58 -2.37 -2.37
CA ILE A 209 5.68 -1.68 -3.67
C ILE A 209 4.44 -1.97 -4.52
N LEU A 210 4.01 -3.23 -4.65
CA LEU A 210 2.81 -3.60 -5.41
C LEU A 210 1.55 -2.91 -4.84
N HIS A 211 1.41 -2.88 -3.51
CA HIS A 211 0.34 -2.19 -2.81
C HIS A 211 0.30 -0.70 -3.21
N GLU A 212 1.39 0.03 -3.00
CA GLU A 212 1.44 1.48 -3.26
C GLU A 212 1.28 1.80 -4.76
N VAL A 213 1.88 1.00 -5.64
CA VAL A 213 1.74 1.16 -7.09
C VAL A 213 0.29 0.95 -7.51
N SER A 214 -0.44 0.01 -6.89
CA SER A 214 -1.85 -0.24 -7.20
C SER A 214 -2.73 0.99 -6.94
N HIS A 215 -2.45 1.78 -5.90
CA HIS A 215 -3.17 3.03 -5.67
C HIS A 215 -2.96 4.04 -6.80
N ALA A 216 -1.73 4.14 -7.30
CA ALA A 216 -1.38 5.12 -8.33
C ALA A 216 -1.88 4.72 -9.73
N TYR A 217 -1.91 3.42 -10.06
CA TYR A 217 -2.16 2.94 -11.43
C TYR A 217 -3.43 2.09 -11.59
N ALA A 218 -3.84 1.33 -10.56
CA ALA A 218 -4.95 0.39 -10.66
C ALA A 218 -6.24 0.87 -9.97
N ASN A 219 -6.27 2.14 -9.53
CA ASN A 219 -7.40 2.78 -8.85
C ASN A 219 -7.92 1.93 -7.68
N THR A 220 -7.03 1.58 -6.76
CA THR A 220 -7.35 0.83 -5.54
C THR A 220 -7.45 1.74 -4.33
N SER A 221 -8.08 1.23 -3.27
CA SER A 221 -8.25 1.87 -1.97
C SER A 221 -7.86 0.93 -0.84
N ASP A 222 -7.64 1.47 0.35
CA ASP A 222 -7.42 0.69 1.59
C ASP A 222 -8.74 0.38 2.29
N PHE A 223 -9.50 -0.58 1.75
CA PHE A 223 -10.75 -1.01 2.37
C PHE A 223 -10.51 -1.76 3.68
N TYR A 224 -9.42 -2.52 3.75
CA TYR A 224 -8.96 -3.29 4.90
C TYR A 224 -7.48 -3.65 4.73
N TYR A 225 -6.82 -4.00 5.84
CA TYR A 225 -5.44 -4.47 5.81
C TYR A 225 -5.33 -5.98 6.00
N ILE A 226 -4.51 -6.64 5.18
CA ILE A 226 -4.10 -8.04 5.37
C ILE A 226 -2.67 -8.03 5.91
N LYS A 227 -2.54 -8.23 7.22
CA LYS A 227 -1.23 -8.22 7.91
C LYS A 227 -0.92 -9.59 8.47
N SER A 228 0.31 -10.04 8.30
CA SER A 228 0.78 -11.28 8.91
C SER A 228 1.04 -11.09 10.42
N GLU A 229 1.04 -12.18 11.19
CA GLU A 229 1.53 -12.13 12.59
C GLU A 229 3.01 -11.72 12.65
N ALA A 230 3.80 -12.04 11.62
CA ALA A 230 5.19 -11.59 11.52
C ALA A 230 5.30 -10.06 11.52
N ASP A 231 4.39 -9.34 10.85
CA ASP A 231 4.36 -7.88 10.87
C ASP A 231 4.13 -7.33 12.29
N TYR A 232 3.23 -7.96 13.04
CA TYR A 232 2.91 -7.54 14.41
C TYR A 232 4.05 -7.86 15.38
N MET A 233 4.62 -9.06 15.28
CA MET A 233 5.75 -9.51 16.09
C MET A 233 6.97 -8.62 15.86
N TRP A 234 7.30 -8.34 14.59
CA TRP A 234 8.37 -7.44 14.23
C TRP A 234 8.16 -6.05 14.86
N ALA A 235 6.98 -5.46 14.70
CA ALA A 235 6.67 -4.14 15.27
C ALA A 235 6.71 -4.12 16.81
N SER A 236 6.34 -5.23 17.46
CA SER A 236 6.36 -5.38 18.92
C SER A 236 7.79 -5.52 19.46
N MET A 237 8.57 -6.44 18.89
CA MET A 237 9.97 -6.70 19.26
C MET A 237 10.87 -5.49 19.07
N TYR A 238 10.62 -4.72 18.01
CA TYR A 238 11.36 -3.49 17.77
C TYR A 238 11.04 -2.43 18.83
N LYS A 239 9.76 -2.27 19.20
CA LYS A 239 9.35 -1.34 20.27
C LYS A 239 9.93 -1.72 21.63
N SER A 240 10.12 -3.02 21.90
CA SER A 240 10.72 -3.48 23.15
C SER A 240 12.26 -3.47 23.13
N GLY A 241 12.89 -3.21 21.99
CA GLY A 241 14.35 -3.25 21.84
C GLY A 241 14.95 -4.67 21.87
N HIS A 242 14.11 -5.70 21.73
CA HIS A 242 14.50 -7.10 21.81
C HIS A 242 13.99 -7.86 20.58
N VAL A 243 14.85 -7.97 19.57
CA VAL A 243 14.55 -8.73 18.34
C VAL A 243 15.03 -10.17 18.51
N ASP A 244 14.09 -11.11 18.57
CA ASP A 244 14.38 -12.53 18.45
C ASP A 244 14.32 -12.91 16.96
N GLU A 245 15.50 -12.99 16.34
CA GLU A 245 15.61 -13.31 14.92
C GLU A 245 15.06 -14.69 14.56
N ALA A 246 15.20 -15.69 15.44
CA ALA A 246 14.74 -17.05 15.16
C ALA A 246 13.21 -17.10 15.12
N LEU A 247 12.58 -16.45 16.10
CA LEU A 247 11.14 -16.34 16.18
C LEU A 247 10.56 -15.49 15.03
N LEU A 248 11.25 -14.41 14.63
CA LEU A 248 10.86 -13.62 13.45
C LEU A 248 10.93 -14.45 12.17
N ARG A 249 12.01 -15.21 11.95
CA ARG A 249 12.13 -16.10 10.77
C ARG A 249 11.04 -17.16 10.75
N GLN A 250 10.69 -17.73 11.92
CA GLN A 250 9.59 -18.69 12.02
C GLN A 250 8.25 -18.05 11.64
N ALA A 251 7.97 -16.84 12.10
CA ALA A 251 6.76 -16.10 11.74
C ALA A 251 6.74 -15.74 10.25
N GLN A 252 7.87 -15.35 9.67
CA GLN A 252 8.01 -15.08 8.24
C GLN A 252 7.77 -16.35 7.40
N ALA A 253 8.23 -17.51 7.86
CA ALA A 253 8.03 -18.79 7.16
C ALA A 253 6.55 -19.18 7.04
N THR A 254 5.68 -18.70 7.95
CA THR A 254 4.23 -18.95 7.92
C THR A 254 3.42 -17.76 7.40
N ALA A 255 4.05 -16.59 7.17
CA ALA A 255 3.37 -15.36 6.82
C ALA A 255 2.51 -15.49 5.56
N ALA A 256 3.01 -16.17 4.52
CA ALA A 256 2.25 -16.40 3.30
C ALA A 256 0.95 -17.18 3.55
N SER A 257 1.01 -18.25 4.34
CA SER A 257 -0.18 -19.04 4.69
C SER A 257 -1.15 -18.25 5.59
N ASP A 258 -0.63 -17.44 6.52
CA ASP A 258 -1.45 -16.57 7.37
C ASP A 258 -2.20 -15.53 6.52
N ILE A 259 -1.49 -14.87 5.59
CA ILE A 259 -2.07 -13.93 4.62
C ILE A 259 -3.16 -14.61 3.78
N ASP A 260 -2.89 -15.79 3.21
CA ASP A 260 -3.86 -16.54 2.39
C ASP A 260 -5.13 -16.88 3.20
N ASN A 261 -4.97 -17.30 4.47
CA ASN A 261 -6.09 -17.60 5.36
C ASN A 261 -6.90 -16.35 5.71
N LYS A 262 -6.23 -15.22 5.97
CA LYS A 262 -6.87 -13.94 6.27
C LYS A 262 -7.64 -13.39 5.07
N ALA A 263 -7.05 -13.45 3.87
CA ALA A 263 -7.71 -13.08 2.61
C ALA A 263 -8.99 -13.90 2.39
N ARG A 264 -8.92 -15.23 2.57
CA ARG A 264 -10.07 -16.13 2.44
C ARG A 264 -11.15 -15.81 3.46
N ALA A 265 -10.79 -15.62 4.73
CA ALA A 265 -11.74 -15.27 5.78
C ALA A 265 -12.49 -13.97 5.46
N ILE A 266 -11.82 -13.00 4.83
CA ILE A 266 -12.42 -11.75 4.39
C ILE A 266 -13.51 -11.98 3.35
N VAL A 267 -13.20 -12.65 2.24
CA VAL A 267 -14.19 -12.86 1.16
C VAL A 267 -15.31 -13.83 1.54
N GLU A 268 -15.08 -14.73 2.49
CA GLU A 268 -16.10 -15.59 3.09
C GLU A 268 -17.00 -14.85 4.09
N GLY A 269 -16.69 -13.60 4.45
CA GLY A 269 -17.43 -12.84 5.45
C GLY A 269 -17.19 -13.32 6.89
N LYS A 270 -16.16 -14.14 7.13
CA LYS A 270 -15.77 -14.69 8.43
C LYS A 270 -14.78 -13.81 9.18
N VAL A 271 -14.74 -12.50 8.88
CA VAL A 271 -13.79 -11.54 9.49
C VAL A 271 -14.05 -11.44 11.00
N PRO A 272 -13.13 -11.88 11.87
CA PRO A 272 -13.26 -11.65 13.31
C PRO A 272 -13.18 -10.15 13.65
N SER A 273 -13.73 -9.80 14.81
CA SER A 273 -13.96 -8.42 15.27
C SER A 273 -12.68 -7.57 15.46
N ASN A 274 -11.49 -8.16 15.34
CA ASN A 274 -10.19 -7.55 15.61
C ASN A 274 -9.38 -7.18 14.35
N TYR A 275 -9.94 -7.28 13.14
CA TYR A 275 -9.22 -6.84 11.94
C TYR A 275 -8.96 -5.33 11.97
N SER A 276 -7.71 -4.93 11.70
CA SER A 276 -7.32 -3.53 11.55
C SER A 276 -7.86 -3.00 10.23
N VAL A 277 -8.73 -2.00 10.30
CA VAL A 277 -9.37 -1.40 9.12
C VAL A 277 -9.06 0.10 9.10
N SER A 278 -8.87 0.66 7.91
CA SER A 278 -8.64 2.11 7.75
C SER A 278 -9.88 2.91 8.20
N SER A 279 -9.67 4.15 8.65
CA SER A 279 -10.76 5.06 9.03
C SER A 279 -11.71 5.40 7.86
N SER A 280 -11.25 5.23 6.61
CA SER A 280 -12.02 5.37 5.38
C SER A 280 -12.68 4.07 4.89
N GLY A 281 -12.39 2.93 5.51
CA GLY A 281 -12.87 1.60 5.10
C GLY A 281 -14.09 1.08 5.87
N TYR A 282 -14.28 -0.24 5.87
CA TYR A 282 -15.33 -0.94 6.62
C TYR A 282 -14.96 -1.06 8.12
N GLY A 283 -14.55 0.04 8.75
CA GLY A 283 -14.04 0.02 10.12
C GLY A 283 -15.04 -0.50 11.16
N MET A 284 -14.52 -1.06 12.24
CA MET A 284 -15.25 -1.19 13.49
C MET A 284 -14.78 -0.10 14.44
N SER A 285 -15.67 0.83 14.76
CA SER A 285 -15.61 1.55 16.03
C SER A 285 -16.93 1.27 16.73
N ALA A 286 -16.88 0.73 17.95
CA ALA A 286 -18.08 0.52 18.76
C ALA A 286 -18.82 1.84 19.07
N ALA A 287 -18.13 2.98 18.93
CA ALA A 287 -18.69 4.32 19.05
C ALA A 287 -19.22 4.90 17.72
N ASP A 288 -18.92 4.29 16.56
CA ASP A 288 -19.41 4.72 15.25
C ASP A 288 -20.43 3.72 14.68
N PHE A 289 -21.70 4.00 14.92
CA PHE A 289 -22.82 3.21 14.38
C PHE A 289 -22.78 3.08 12.85
N LYS A 290 -22.29 4.09 12.13
CA LYS A 290 -22.18 4.02 10.66
C LYS A 290 -21.08 3.05 10.24
N ALA A 291 -19.94 3.05 10.93
CA ALA A 291 -18.87 2.09 10.69
C ALA A 291 -19.33 0.65 10.96
N TYR A 292 -20.01 0.43 12.10
CA TYR A 292 -20.62 -0.85 12.42
C TYR A 292 -21.62 -1.32 11.35
N ALA A 293 -22.51 -0.45 10.89
CA ALA A 293 -23.48 -0.77 9.84
C ALA A 293 -22.80 -1.11 8.50
N ARG A 294 -21.73 -0.38 8.10
CA ARG A 294 -20.93 -0.68 6.91
C ARG A 294 -20.28 -2.05 7.02
N MET A 295 -19.64 -2.38 8.14
CA MET A 295 -19.03 -3.69 8.37
C MET A 295 -20.08 -4.82 8.32
N ARG A 296 -21.24 -4.63 8.95
CA ARG A 296 -22.33 -5.62 8.90
C ARG A 296 -22.85 -5.84 7.49
N ARG A 297 -22.90 -4.80 6.65
CA ARG A 297 -23.26 -4.93 5.23
C ARG A 297 -22.19 -5.73 4.48
N PHE A 298 -20.92 -5.35 4.64
CA PHE A 298 -19.79 -6.05 4.05
C PHE A 298 -19.77 -7.54 4.40
N GLN A 299 -19.97 -7.90 5.67
CA GLN A 299 -20.01 -9.30 6.12
C GLN A 299 -21.20 -10.09 5.53
N LYS A 300 -22.30 -9.42 5.19
CA LYS A 300 -23.52 -10.09 4.69
C LYS A 300 -23.59 -10.20 3.18
N ASP A 301 -22.95 -9.30 2.44
CA ASP A 301 -23.08 -9.19 0.99
C ASP A 301 -21.82 -9.73 0.26
N PRO A 302 -21.88 -10.93 -0.37
CA PRO A 302 -20.75 -11.49 -1.11
C PRO A 302 -20.30 -10.65 -2.31
N GLU A 303 -21.21 -9.95 -2.98
CA GLU A 303 -20.89 -9.11 -4.14
C GLU A 303 -20.12 -7.87 -3.69
N GLU A 304 -20.53 -7.26 -2.58
CA GLU A 304 -19.80 -6.15 -1.95
C GLU A 304 -18.37 -6.57 -1.59
N ARG A 305 -18.20 -7.76 -1.00
CA ARG A 305 -16.86 -8.28 -0.65
C ARG A 305 -15.99 -8.51 -1.87
N THR A 306 -16.56 -9.09 -2.93
CA THR A 306 -15.86 -9.30 -4.20
C THR A 306 -15.43 -7.97 -4.81
N ARG A 307 -16.33 -6.99 -4.85
CA ARG A 307 -16.04 -5.66 -5.40
C ARG A 307 -14.96 -4.91 -4.60
N ALA A 308 -15.06 -4.97 -3.27
CA ALA A 308 -14.07 -4.40 -2.36
C ALA A 308 -12.72 -5.09 -2.53
N ALA A 309 -12.68 -6.43 -2.57
CA ALA A 309 -11.47 -7.21 -2.78
C ALA A 309 -10.77 -6.88 -4.11
N MET A 310 -11.53 -6.79 -5.21
CA MET A 310 -11.03 -6.39 -6.53
C MET A 310 -10.49 -4.95 -6.59
N SER A 311 -10.85 -4.12 -5.60
CA SER A 311 -10.46 -2.72 -5.52
C SER A 311 -9.56 -2.43 -4.32
N ASN A 312 -9.13 -3.45 -3.58
CA ASN A 312 -8.30 -3.30 -2.38
C ASN A 312 -6.82 -3.50 -2.73
N ALA A 313 -5.97 -2.57 -2.32
CA ALA A 313 -4.54 -2.58 -2.65
C ALA A 313 -3.82 -3.81 -2.09
N ASP A 314 -4.03 -4.12 -0.81
CA ASP A 314 -3.48 -5.32 -0.16
C ASP A 314 -3.92 -6.60 -0.89
N THR A 315 -5.19 -6.69 -1.27
CA THR A 315 -5.71 -7.89 -1.95
C THR A 315 -5.02 -8.10 -3.29
N LEU A 316 -4.84 -7.04 -4.09
CA LEU A 316 -4.14 -7.16 -5.37
C LEU A 316 -2.66 -7.53 -5.18
N ALA A 317 -1.98 -6.89 -4.23
CA ALA A 317 -0.56 -7.15 -3.96
C ALA A 317 -0.34 -8.62 -3.55
N TYR A 318 -1.08 -9.10 -2.55
CA TYR A 318 -0.92 -10.46 -2.04
C TYR A 318 -1.43 -11.52 -3.01
N LEU A 319 -2.49 -11.25 -3.77
CA LEU A 319 -2.95 -12.15 -4.84
C LEU A 319 -1.89 -12.30 -5.93
N ALA A 320 -1.21 -11.23 -6.33
CA ALA A 320 -0.11 -11.31 -7.28
C ALA A 320 1.02 -12.21 -6.73
N CYS A 321 1.40 -12.05 -5.46
CA CYS A 321 2.37 -12.91 -4.80
C CYS A 321 1.93 -14.39 -4.79
N ALA A 322 0.66 -14.67 -4.45
CA ALA A 322 0.12 -16.02 -4.42
C ALA A 322 0.12 -16.69 -5.80
N LEU A 323 -0.23 -15.95 -6.85
CA LEU A 323 -0.22 -16.44 -8.24
C LEU A 323 1.20 -16.66 -8.77
N SER A 324 2.18 -15.86 -8.34
CA SER A 324 3.60 -16.10 -8.67
C SER A 324 4.14 -17.34 -7.97
N ARG A 325 3.77 -17.59 -6.70
CA ARG A 325 4.14 -18.82 -5.99
C ARG A 325 3.53 -20.06 -6.64
N SER A 326 2.22 -20.05 -6.91
CA SER A 326 1.54 -21.19 -7.52
C SER A 326 2.08 -21.59 -8.88
N ARG A 327 2.68 -20.64 -9.61
CA ARG A 327 3.40 -20.89 -10.87
C ARG A 327 4.72 -21.63 -10.66
N ARG A 328 5.51 -21.20 -9.68
CA ARG A 328 6.82 -21.79 -9.35
C ARG A 328 6.70 -23.20 -8.80
N ASP A 329 5.59 -23.50 -8.13
CA ASP A 329 5.32 -24.81 -7.55
C ASP A 329 4.82 -25.85 -8.58
N GLN A 330 4.65 -25.49 -9.86
CA GLN A 330 4.30 -26.45 -10.91
C GLN A 330 5.55 -27.20 -11.42
N PRO A 331 5.66 -28.52 -11.17
CA PRO A 331 6.88 -29.27 -11.45
C PRO A 331 7.23 -29.44 -12.94
N ASP A 332 6.29 -29.18 -13.85
CA ASP A 332 6.40 -29.52 -15.28
C ASP A 332 6.72 -28.32 -16.21
N ARG A 333 7.24 -27.20 -15.69
CA ARG A 333 7.48 -25.96 -16.47
C ARG A 333 8.96 -25.55 -16.63
N ILE A 334 9.91 -26.49 -16.55
CA ILE A 334 11.32 -26.29 -16.96
C ILE A 334 11.54 -26.93 -18.33
#